data_AF-A0A8H7LU06-F1
#
_entry.id   AF-A0A8H7LU06-F1
#
_cell.length_a   1.000
_cell.length_b   1.000
_cell.length_c   1.000
_cell.angle_alpha   90.00
_cell.angle_beta   90.00
_cell.angle_gamma   90.00
#
_symmetry.space_group_name_H-M   'P 1'
#
loop_
_entity.id
_entity.type
_entity.pdbx_description
1 polymer ?
#
loop_
_entity_poly.entity_id
_entity_poly.type
_entity_poly.pdbx_seq_one_letter_code
_entity_poly.pdbx_strand_id
1 'polypeptide(L)'
;EITASVDKQINGLNVPYILLVGGFGDSPYIRGEFKKRYEPRGSQVTLTNDSTSKAVADGAVIWSTLSSVYSRAPRYSFGTDASTLYNPFVHDRQGRIPYTCVSGEEMVSGAWSQIVQKGVALDAEVVCRESYRHLYETPNPYLELYTLDLLAYSGEDKPEWALDTDDEMLPGFQRSCTVRANLKNLQGALQSSVGPNGNPYWTLRYQVCIRFGGTELEGYMEWEEKVIIDDSMRRTGGLTRLIGGEMQRAGLHHIAGD
;
A
#
# COMPACT_ATOMS: atom_id res chain seq x y z
N GLU A 1 -8.49 -48.97 -7.79
CA GLU A 1 -8.66 -47.76 -6.94
C GLU A 1 -8.71 -46.45 -7.72
N ILE A 2 -7.73 -46.14 -8.59
CA ILE A 2 -7.65 -44.83 -9.26
C ILE A 2 -8.84 -44.56 -10.20
N THR A 3 -9.17 -45.47 -11.12
CA THR A 3 -10.29 -45.30 -12.06
C THR A 3 -11.64 -45.24 -11.35
N ALA A 4 -11.81 -45.99 -10.26
CA ALA A 4 -13.02 -45.93 -9.44
C ALA A 4 -13.20 -44.56 -8.76
N SER A 5 -12.10 -43.93 -8.30
CA SER A 5 -12.14 -42.57 -7.77
C SER A 5 -12.51 -41.56 -8.84
N VAL A 6 -11.92 -41.66 -10.03
CA VAL A 6 -12.24 -40.79 -11.17
C VAL A 6 -13.69 -40.97 -11.60
N ASP A 7 -14.19 -42.21 -11.71
CA ASP A 7 -15.59 -42.50 -12.05
C ASP A 7 -16.56 -41.84 -11.06
N LYS A 8 -16.22 -41.83 -9.77
CA LYS A 8 -17.03 -41.17 -8.74
C LYS A 8 -17.05 -39.65 -8.91
N GLN A 9 -15.92 -39.05 -9.27
CA GLN A 9 -15.80 -37.59 -9.45
C GLN A 9 -16.50 -37.08 -10.70
N ILE A 10 -16.50 -37.87 -11.78
CA ILE A 10 -17.12 -37.47 -13.06
C ILE A 10 -18.59 -37.87 -13.19
N ASN A 11 -19.14 -38.59 -12.20
CA ASN A 11 -20.51 -39.09 -12.28
C ASN A 11 -21.53 -37.95 -12.37
N GLY A 12 -22.38 -37.98 -13.39
CA GLY A 12 -23.38 -36.93 -13.66
C GLY A 12 -22.80 -35.66 -14.28
N LEU A 13 -21.50 -35.62 -14.60
CA LEU A 13 -20.84 -34.49 -15.26
C LEU A 13 -20.50 -34.85 -16.71
N ASN A 14 -20.70 -33.89 -17.62
CA ASN A 14 -20.16 -34.00 -18.97
C ASN A 14 -18.71 -33.54 -18.97
N VAL A 15 -17.76 -34.49 -19.04
CA VAL A 15 -16.32 -34.21 -18.96
C VAL A 15 -15.67 -34.44 -20.33
N PRO A 16 -15.46 -33.39 -21.14
CA PRO A 16 -14.90 -33.52 -22.48
C PRO A 16 -13.39 -33.81 -22.48
N TYR A 17 -12.67 -33.51 -21.40
CA TYR A 17 -11.22 -33.67 -21.33
C TYR A 17 -10.77 -34.26 -19.99
N ILE A 18 -9.81 -35.19 -20.04
CA ILE A 18 -9.10 -35.70 -18.87
C ILE A 18 -7.61 -35.45 -19.07
N LEU A 19 -7.02 -34.67 -18.17
CA LEU A 19 -5.60 -34.33 -18.18
C LEU A 19 -4.88 -35.19 -17.15
N LEU A 20 -3.92 -36.00 -17.61
CA LEU A 20 -3.03 -36.75 -16.73
C LEU A 20 -1.78 -35.91 -16.46
N VAL A 21 -1.56 -35.58 -15.19
CA VAL A 21 -0.44 -34.73 -14.74
C VAL A 21 0.45 -35.45 -13.73
N GLY A 22 1.70 -35.01 -13.59
CA GLY A 22 2.69 -35.60 -12.68
C GLY A 22 3.39 -36.83 -13.27
N GLY A 23 4.56 -37.18 -12.72
CA GLY A 23 5.41 -38.25 -13.28
C GLY A 23 4.76 -39.64 -13.33
N PHE A 24 3.68 -39.88 -12.57
CA PHE A 24 2.90 -41.11 -12.66
C PHE A 24 1.93 -41.11 -13.87
N GLY A 25 1.46 -39.94 -14.28
CA GLY A 25 0.63 -39.75 -15.48
C GLY A 25 1.41 -39.96 -16.79
N ASP A 26 2.74 -39.86 -16.75
CA ASP A 26 3.63 -40.18 -17.89
C ASP A 26 3.73 -41.70 -18.18
N SER A 27 3.20 -42.56 -17.30
CA SER A 27 3.21 -44.02 -17.51
C SER A 27 2.37 -44.43 -18.74
N PRO A 28 2.97 -45.10 -19.75
CA PRO A 28 2.23 -45.55 -20.93
C PRO A 28 1.09 -46.52 -20.60
N TYR A 29 1.28 -47.34 -19.55
CA TYR A 29 0.28 -48.28 -19.09
C TYR A 29 -0.97 -47.57 -18.56
N ILE A 30 -0.80 -46.61 -17.66
CA ILE A 30 -1.92 -45.85 -17.08
C ILE A 30 -2.64 -45.07 -18.16
N ARG A 31 -1.90 -44.45 -19.06
CA ARG A 31 -2.47 -43.74 -20.20
C ARG A 31 -3.33 -44.66 -21.07
N GLY A 32 -2.83 -45.87 -21.37
CA GLY A 32 -3.57 -46.88 -22.12
C GLY A 32 -4.87 -47.27 -21.43
N GLU A 33 -4.83 -47.53 -20.13
CA GLU A 33 -6.01 -47.91 -19.36
C GLU A 33 -7.04 -46.78 -19.25
N PHE A 34 -6.59 -45.53 -19.08
CA PHE A 34 -7.48 -44.37 -19.07
C PHE A 34 -8.13 -44.12 -20.43
N LYS A 35 -7.36 -44.18 -21.52
CA LYS A 35 -7.89 -44.02 -22.88
C LYS A 35 -8.97 -45.04 -23.18
N LYS A 36 -8.69 -46.32 -22.93
CA LYS A 36 -9.65 -47.43 -23.12
C LYS A 36 -10.95 -47.20 -22.34
N ARG A 37 -10.87 -46.63 -21.14
CA ARG A 37 -12.04 -46.45 -20.27
C ARG A 37 -12.86 -45.20 -20.60
N TYR A 38 -12.21 -44.08 -20.91
CA TYR A 38 -12.85 -42.76 -20.93
C TYR A 38 -13.03 -42.15 -22.33
N GLU A 39 -12.17 -42.46 -23.32
CA GLU A 39 -12.37 -41.99 -24.70
C GLU A 39 -13.69 -42.50 -25.32
N PRO A 40 -14.09 -43.77 -25.14
CA PRO A 40 -15.39 -44.25 -25.61
C PRO A 40 -16.59 -43.56 -24.94
N ARG A 41 -16.38 -42.90 -23.80
CA ARG A 41 -17.41 -42.17 -23.05
C ARG A 41 -17.46 -40.68 -23.44
N GLY A 42 -16.69 -40.27 -24.45
CA GLY A 42 -16.66 -38.90 -24.96
C GLY A 42 -15.60 -37.99 -24.34
N SER A 43 -14.74 -38.50 -23.45
CA SER A 43 -13.67 -37.73 -22.85
C SER A 43 -12.35 -37.90 -23.62
N GLN A 44 -11.75 -36.83 -24.09
CA GLN A 44 -10.41 -36.87 -24.67
C GLN A 44 -9.34 -36.93 -23.58
N VAL A 45 -8.52 -37.99 -23.58
CA VAL A 45 -7.38 -38.10 -22.65
C VAL A 45 -6.15 -37.46 -23.29
N THR A 46 -5.86 -36.22 -22.87
CA THR A 46 -4.84 -35.35 -23.46
C THR A 46 -3.57 -35.28 -22.60
N LEU A 47 -2.41 -35.15 -23.25
CA LEU A 47 -1.15 -34.80 -22.61
C LEU A 47 -0.85 -33.31 -22.82
N THR A 48 -0.13 -32.70 -21.89
CA THR A 48 0.60 -31.46 -22.19
C THR A 48 1.71 -31.75 -23.19
N ASN A 49 2.06 -30.78 -24.04
CA ASN A 49 3.06 -30.97 -25.11
C ASN A 49 4.49 -31.23 -24.57
N ASP A 50 4.73 -30.92 -23.29
CA ASP A 50 5.95 -31.19 -22.53
C ASP A 50 5.72 -32.17 -21.38
N SER A 51 6.81 -32.58 -20.73
CA SER A 51 6.89 -33.30 -19.45
C SER A 51 5.73 -33.00 -18.50
N THR A 52 4.75 -33.90 -18.34
CA THR A 52 3.55 -33.67 -17.51
C THR A 52 3.88 -33.47 -16.03
N SER A 53 5.09 -33.85 -15.62
CA SER A 53 5.71 -33.60 -14.32
C SER A 53 5.89 -32.11 -13.99
N LYS A 54 5.82 -31.19 -14.97
CA LYS A 54 5.92 -29.73 -14.74
C LYS A 54 4.61 -28.97 -14.97
N ALA A 55 3.55 -29.62 -15.47
CA ALA A 55 2.30 -28.96 -15.83
C ALA A 55 1.68 -28.12 -14.69
N VAL A 56 1.80 -28.57 -13.43
CA VAL A 56 1.32 -27.83 -12.26
C VAL A 56 2.17 -26.57 -12.02
N ALA A 57 3.50 -26.68 -12.16
CA ALA A 57 4.41 -25.54 -11.98
C ALA A 57 4.25 -24.52 -13.11
N ASP A 58 4.14 -24.98 -14.36
CA ASP A 58 3.89 -24.11 -15.51
C ASP A 58 2.55 -23.39 -15.37
N GLY A 59 1.49 -24.11 -14.96
CA GLY A 59 0.19 -23.52 -14.67
C GLY A 59 0.25 -22.47 -13.56
N ALA A 60 1.02 -22.71 -12.49
CA ALA A 60 1.22 -21.76 -11.42
C ALA A 60 1.97 -20.49 -11.89
N VAL A 61 3.00 -20.64 -12.74
CA VAL A 61 3.74 -19.50 -13.30
C VAL A 61 2.88 -18.70 -14.28
N ILE A 62 2.17 -19.38 -15.19
CA ILE A 62 1.24 -18.73 -16.13
C ILE A 62 0.15 -17.99 -15.36
N TRP A 63 -0.46 -18.64 -14.36
CA TRP A 63 -1.45 -18.00 -13.51
C TRP A 63 -0.85 -16.79 -12.79
N SER A 64 0.30 -16.92 -12.15
CA SER A 64 0.99 -15.82 -11.46
C SER A 64 1.32 -14.66 -12.40
N THR A 65 1.64 -14.95 -13.66
CA THR A 65 1.98 -13.94 -14.67
C THR A 65 0.72 -13.23 -15.15
N LEU A 66 -0.36 -13.98 -15.45
CA LEU A 66 -1.62 -13.43 -15.96
C LEU A 66 -2.47 -12.74 -14.89
N SER A 67 -2.41 -13.22 -13.65
CA SER A 67 -3.12 -12.63 -12.51
C SER A 67 -2.35 -11.46 -11.88
N SER A 68 -1.08 -11.26 -12.26
CA SER A 68 -0.34 -10.06 -11.88
C SER A 68 -0.89 -8.88 -12.67
N VAL A 69 -1.62 -8.00 -11.99
CA VAL A 69 -1.98 -6.70 -12.56
C VAL A 69 -0.69 -5.90 -12.68
N TYR A 70 -0.22 -5.63 -13.90
CA TYR A 70 1.03 -4.91 -14.09
C TYR A 70 0.92 -3.42 -13.76
N SER A 71 -0.26 -2.83 -13.96
CA SER A 71 -0.49 -1.42 -13.66
C SER A 71 -1.91 -1.13 -13.19
N ARG A 72 -2.05 -0.11 -12.35
CA ARG A 72 -3.32 0.39 -11.82
C ARG A 72 -3.38 1.90 -11.93
N ALA A 73 -4.47 2.41 -12.48
CA ALA A 73 -4.78 3.82 -12.44
C ALA A 73 -5.78 4.07 -11.29
N PRO A 74 -5.44 4.87 -10.28
CA PRO A 74 -6.35 5.14 -9.17
C PRO A 74 -7.53 6.00 -9.63
N ARG A 75 -8.72 5.72 -9.11
CA ARG A 75 -9.97 6.45 -9.45
C ARG A 75 -10.09 7.80 -8.72
N TYR A 76 -9.19 8.09 -7.79
CA TYR A 76 -9.09 9.33 -7.03
C TYR A 76 -7.62 9.73 -6.94
N SER A 77 -7.36 11.02 -6.73
CA SER A 77 -6.05 11.48 -6.26
C SER A 77 -6.00 11.26 -4.75
N PHE A 78 -4.87 10.85 -4.21
CA PHE A 78 -4.71 10.60 -2.78
C PHE A 78 -3.57 11.43 -2.19
N GLY A 79 -3.70 11.75 -0.91
CA GLY A 79 -2.78 12.60 -0.19
C GLY A 79 -3.30 12.91 1.21
N THR A 80 -2.84 14.02 1.76
CA THR A 80 -3.25 14.49 3.09
C THR A 80 -3.32 16.02 3.07
N ASP A 81 -4.00 16.60 4.04
CA ASP A 81 -3.87 18.03 4.29
C ASP A 81 -2.55 18.31 5.03
N ALA A 82 -1.95 19.46 4.76
CA ALA A 82 -0.70 19.86 5.38
C ALA A 82 -0.68 21.37 5.62
N SER A 83 0.26 21.80 6.45
CA SER A 83 0.56 23.21 6.61
C SER A 83 1.65 23.64 5.64
N THR A 84 1.50 24.82 5.05
CA THR A 84 2.49 25.44 4.15
C THR A 84 2.90 26.81 4.68
N LEU A 85 4.06 27.31 4.24
CA LEU A 85 4.57 28.63 4.63
C LEU A 85 3.60 29.73 4.20
N TYR A 86 3.32 30.64 5.12
CA TYR A 86 2.45 31.76 4.82
C TYR A 86 3.11 32.75 3.86
N ASN A 87 2.38 33.12 2.80
CA ASN A 87 2.75 34.15 1.86
C ASN A 87 1.63 35.21 1.81
N PRO A 88 1.84 36.41 2.36
CA PRO A 88 0.79 37.44 2.44
C PRO A 88 0.26 37.87 1.06
N PHE A 89 1.08 37.82 0.01
CA PHE A 89 0.65 38.24 -1.33
C PHE A 89 -0.38 37.31 -1.98
N VAL A 90 -0.44 36.06 -1.51
CA VAL A 90 -1.34 35.02 -2.03
C VAL A 90 -2.44 34.74 -1.01
N HIS A 91 -2.05 34.45 0.23
CA HIS A 91 -2.92 33.92 1.26
C HIS A 91 -3.90 34.95 1.83
N ASP A 92 -3.53 36.23 1.89
CA ASP A 92 -4.45 37.29 2.32
C ASP A 92 -5.64 37.44 1.37
N ARG A 93 -5.39 37.32 0.07
CA ARG A 93 -6.43 37.40 -0.97
C ARG A 93 -7.36 36.20 -0.93
N GLN A 94 -6.89 35.08 -0.38
CA GLN A 94 -7.66 33.85 -0.18
C GLN A 94 -8.36 33.83 1.19
N GLY A 95 -8.17 34.84 2.04
CA GLY A 95 -8.75 34.88 3.39
C GLY A 95 -8.10 33.91 4.37
N ARG A 96 -6.91 33.38 4.06
CA ARG A 96 -6.20 32.41 4.90
C ARG A 96 -5.57 33.14 6.09
N ILE A 97 -5.84 32.63 7.28
CA ILE A 97 -5.33 33.21 8.54
C ILE A 97 -4.01 32.51 8.89
N PRO A 98 -2.88 33.23 8.95
CA PRO A 98 -1.62 32.63 9.38
C PRO A 98 -1.64 32.30 10.87
N TYR A 99 -0.90 31.27 11.24
CA TYR A 99 -0.54 30.95 12.61
C TYR A 99 0.97 30.81 12.73
N THR A 100 1.54 31.18 13.88
CA THR A 100 2.95 30.96 14.18
C THR A 100 3.12 29.53 14.67
N CYS A 101 3.85 28.70 13.93
CA CYS A 101 4.18 27.36 14.39
C CYS A 101 5.36 27.38 15.40
N VAL A 102 5.65 26.25 16.04
CA VAL A 102 6.67 26.15 17.10
C VAL A 102 8.10 26.46 16.64
N SER A 103 8.38 26.38 15.33
CA SER A 103 9.68 26.84 14.80
C SER A 103 9.79 28.37 14.80
N GLY A 104 8.68 29.10 14.96
CA GLY A 104 8.59 30.56 14.82
C GLY A 104 8.20 31.02 13.41
N GLU A 105 8.04 30.09 12.46
CA GLU A 105 7.59 30.41 11.10
C GLU A 105 6.08 30.63 11.06
N GLU A 106 5.63 31.57 10.22
CA GLU A 106 4.21 31.76 9.92
C GLU A 106 3.77 30.73 8.87
N MET A 107 2.72 29.99 9.21
CA MET A 107 2.19 28.89 8.42
C MET A 107 0.68 29.08 8.21
N VAL A 108 0.12 28.38 7.22
CA VAL A 108 -1.33 28.26 7.00
C VAL A 108 -1.69 26.78 6.85
N SER A 109 -2.81 26.36 7.44
CA SER A 109 -3.30 24.97 7.46
C SER A 109 -4.19 24.65 6.25
N GLY A 110 -4.43 23.35 6.04
CA GLY A 110 -5.43 22.86 5.08
C GLY A 110 -4.95 22.77 3.64
N ALA A 111 -3.66 22.96 3.36
CA ALA A 111 -3.11 22.87 2.01
C ALA A 111 -3.16 21.43 1.50
N TRP A 112 -3.47 21.24 0.22
CA TRP A 112 -3.55 19.91 -0.37
C TRP A 112 -2.15 19.37 -0.72
N SER A 113 -1.73 18.33 0.00
CA SER A 113 -0.49 17.61 -0.29
C SER A 113 -0.78 16.29 -1.00
N GLN A 114 -0.88 16.36 -2.34
CA GLN A 114 -1.11 15.19 -3.18
C GLN A 114 0.13 14.28 -3.26
N ILE A 115 -0.07 13.00 -2.95
CA ILE A 115 0.95 11.95 -3.05
C ILE A 115 0.74 11.10 -4.32
N VAL A 116 -0.52 10.89 -4.70
CA VAL A 116 -0.92 10.07 -5.85
C VAL A 116 -1.91 10.83 -6.71
N GLN A 117 -1.73 10.80 -8.03
CA GLN A 117 -2.63 11.42 -8.99
C GLN A 117 -3.63 10.42 -9.57
N LYS A 118 -4.91 10.82 -9.63
CA LYS A 118 -5.99 10.12 -10.34
C LYS A 118 -5.61 9.79 -11.78
N GLY A 119 -5.98 8.61 -12.25
CA GLY A 119 -5.85 8.21 -13.66
C GLY A 119 -4.42 7.89 -14.12
N VAL A 120 -3.39 8.20 -13.33
CA VAL A 120 -2.00 7.88 -13.67
C VAL A 120 -1.74 6.40 -13.37
N ALA A 121 -1.33 5.64 -14.38
CA ALA A 121 -0.99 4.23 -14.21
C ALA A 121 0.25 4.09 -13.33
N LEU A 122 0.11 3.29 -12.27
CA LEU A 122 1.13 2.95 -11.30
C LEU A 122 1.42 1.45 -11.37
N ASP A 123 2.69 1.05 -11.27
CA ASP A 123 3.03 -0.37 -11.14
C ASP A 123 2.38 -0.96 -9.87
N ALA A 124 1.86 -2.18 -9.93
CA ALA A 124 1.07 -2.72 -8.81
C ALA A 124 1.83 -2.87 -7.48
N GLU A 125 3.15 -2.93 -7.52
CA GLU A 125 4.00 -2.99 -6.33
C GLU A 125 4.60 -1.64 -5.93
N VAL A 126 4.29 -0.57 -6.68
CA VAL A 126 4.85 0.76 -6.38
C VAL A 126 4.32 1.27 -5.05
N VAL A 127 5.22 1.88 -4.30
CA VAL A 127 4.90 2.64 -3.09
C VAL A 127 5.21 4.10 -3.38
N CYS A 128 4.15 4.90 -3.47
CA CYS A 128 4.26 6.35 -3.56
C CYS A 128 4.53 6.92 -2.17
N ARG A 129 5.56 7.77 -2.06
CA ARG A 129 6.01 8.34 -0.78
C ARG A 129 6.04 9.84 -0.87
N GLU A 130 5.62 10.50 0.20
CA GLU A 130 5.84 11.92 0.41
C GLU A 130 6.34 12.17 1.82
N SER A 131 7.25 13.13 1.99
CA SER A 131 7.94 13.37 3.24
C SER A 131 7.31 14.51 4.03
N TYR A 132 7.09 14.27 5.31
CA TYR A 132 6.46 15.23 6.22
C TYR A 132 7.29 15.42 7.48
N ARG A 133 6.99 16.51 8.17
CA ARG A 133 7.53 16.80 9.49
C ARG A 133 6.42 17.28 10.42
N HIS A 134 6.46 16.83 11.66
CA HIS A 134 5.67 17.38 12.74
C HIS A 134 6.60 17.98 13.78
N LEU A 135 6.23 19.13 14.33
CA LEU A 135 7.07 19.90 15.24
C LEU A 135 6.43 19.92 16.63
N TYR A 136 7.26 19.78 17.67
CA TYR A 136 6.84 19.75 19.07
C TYR A 136 7.62 20.76 19.91
N GLU A 137 6.98 21.29 20.96
CA GLU A 137 7.59 22.18 21.96
C GLU A 137 8.38 21.43 23.05
N THR A 138 8.35 20.10 23.04
CA THR A 138 8.96 19.24 24.07
C THR A 138 9.74 18.09 23.43
N PRO A 139 10.86 17.64 24.05
CA PRO A 139 11.58 16.44 23.62
C PRO A 139 10.77 15.15 23.82
N ASN A 140 9.77 15.18 24.70
CA ASN A 140 9.01 14.00 25.12
C ASN A 140 7.50 14.18 24.85
N PRO A 141 7.08 14.35 23.59
CA PRO A 141 5.66 14.44 23.27
C PRO A 141 4.96 13.09 23.45
N TYR A 142 3.63 13.11 23.56
CA TYR A 142 2.85 11.88 23.55
C TYR A 142 2.87 11.28 22.13
N LEU A 143 3.51 10.12 22.00
CA LEU A 143 3.77 9.47 20.71
C LEU A 143 3.19 8.05 20.64
N GLU A 144 2.43 7.59 21.64
CA GLU A 144 1.88 6.23 21.64
C GLU A 144 0.77 6.04 20.59
N LEU A 145 0.04 7.12 20.29
CA LEU A 145 -0.97 7.15 19.24
C LEU A 145 -0.80 8.42 18.41
N TYR A 146 -0.12 8.29 17.28
CA TYR A 146 -0.05 9.30 16.25
C TYR A 146 -1.07 8.97 15.15
N THR A 147 -1.83 9.96 14.69
CA THR A 147 -2.87 9.79 13.67
C THR A 147 -2.65 10.76 12.52
N LEU A 148 -2.89 10.29 11.29
CA LEU A 148 -2.91 11.12 10.09
C LEU A 148 -4.06 10.67 9.19
N ASP A 149 -4.84 11.62 8.69
CA ASP A 149 -5.94 11.33 7.77
C ASP A 149 -5.43 11.34 6.33
N LEU A 150 -5.69 10.25 5.61
CA LEU A 150 -5.52 10.18 4.16
C LEU A 150 -6.82 10.62 3.51
N LEU A 151 -6.72 11.58 2.62
CA LEU A 151 -7.83 12.14 1.86
C LEU A 151 -7.80 11.61 0.42
N ALA A 152 -8.99 11.48 -0.15
CA ALA A 152 -9.21 11.18 -1.55
C ALA A 152 -9.89 12.37 -2.22
N TYR A 153 -9.40 12.75 -3.39
CA TYR A 153 -9.96 13.82 -4.23
C TYR A 153 -10.49 13.26 -5.53
N SER A 154 -11.73 13.63 -5.86
CA SER A 154 -12.49 13.09 -7.00
C SER A 154 -12.34 13.88 -8.29
N GLY A 155 -11.88 15.13 -8.22
CA GLY A 155 -11.71 16.01 -9.38
C GLY A 155 -10.56 15.59 -10.30
N GLU A 156 -10.48 16.25 -11.46
CA GLU A 156 -9.43 16.03 -12.46
C GLU A 156 -8.30 17.06 -12.35
N ASP A 157 -8.54 18.15 -11.61
CA ASP A 157 -7.58 19.19 -11.31
C ASP A 157 -6.76 18.89 -10.05
N LYS A 158 -5.84 19.80 -9.74
CA LYS A 158 -5.03 19.77 -8.53
C LYS A 158 -5.34 21.03 -7.71
N PRO A 159 -6.35 21.01 -6.84
CA PRO A 159 -6.66 22.15 -5.98
C PRO A 159 -5.46 22.45 -5.06
N GLU A 160 -5.32 23.71 -4.68
CA GLU A 160 -4.28 24.16 -3.75
C GLU A 160 -4.61 23.76 -2.29
N TRP A 161 -5.90 23.66 -1.98
CA TRP A 161 -6.41 23.45 -0.64
C TRP A 161 -7.32 22.22 -0.58
N ALA A 162 -7.23 21.49 0.53
CA ALA A 162 -8.14 20.40 0.87
C ALA A 162 -9.22 20.87 1.85
N LEU A 163 -8.90 21.85 2.70
CA LEU A 163 -9.80 22.45 3.67
C LEU A 163 -10.03 23.93 3.36
N ASP A 164 -11.20 24.46 3.69
CA ASP A 164 -11.49 25.89 3.63
C ASP A 164 -10.88 26.65 4.82
N THR A 165 -11.28 27.91 5.01
CA THR A 165 -10.76 28.77 6.08
C THR A 165 -11.32 28.45 7.46
N ASP A 166 -12.38 27.65 7.53
CA ASP A 166 -13.03 27.21 8.76
C ASP A 166 -12.65 25.74 9.09
N ASP A 167 -11.57 25.24 8.48
CA ASP A 167 -11.07 23.86 8.55
C ASP A 167 -12.09 22.80 8.07
N GLU A 168 -13.08 23.20 7.27
CA GLU A 168 -14.07 22.28 6.69
C GLU A 168 -13.59 21.74 5.33
N MET A 169 -13.92 20.48 5.05
CA MET A 169 -13.44 19.79 3.86
C MET A 169 -14.07 20.34 2.57
N LEU A 170 -13.24 20.72 1.60
CA LEU A 170 -13.70 21.31 0.35
C LEU A 170 -14.45 20.29 -0.54
N PRO A 171 -15.35 20.75 -1.43
CA PRO A 171 -16.08 19.87 -2.34
C PRO A 171 -15.15 18.97 -3.17
N GLY A 172 -15.54 17.70 -3.29
CA GLY A 172 -14.80 16.70 -4.05
C GLY A 172 -13.72 15.97 -3.25
N PHE A 173 -13.40 16.44 -2.05
CA PHE A 173 -12.60 15.70 -1.07
C PHE A 173 -13.47 14.81 -0.19
N GLN A 174 -12.88 13.71 0.26
CA GLN A 174 -13.43 12.83 1.29
C GLN A 174 -12.29 12.17 2.07
N ARG A 175 -12.53 11.84 3.33
CA ARG A 175 -11.56 11.02 4.08
C ARG A 175 -11.59 9.59 3.58
N SER A 176 -10.45 9.09 3.14
CA SER A 176 -10.27 7.70 2.70
C SER A 176 -10.03 6.77 3.89
N CYS A 177 -9.06 7.10 4.74
CA CYS A 177 -8.78 6.36 5.98
C CYS A 177 -7.95 7.20 6.95
N THR A 178 -7.80 6.71 8.18
CA THR A 178 -6.91 7.29 9.19
C THR A 178 -5.76 6.33 9.45
N VAL A 179 -4.54 6.76 9.13
CA VAL A 179 -3.32 6.04 9.46
C VAL A 179 -3.02 6.24 10.95
N ARG A 180 -2.68 5.15 11.64
CA ARG A 180 -2.35 5.14 13.06
C ARG A 180 -0.95 4.56 13.25
N ALA A 181 -0.14 5.22 14.05
CA ALA A 181 1.21 4.76 14.35
C ALA A 181 1.52 4.92 15.84
N ASN A 182 2.15 3.90 16.42
CA ASN A 182 2.78 4.00 17.72
C ASN A 182 4.25 4.38 17.51
N LEU A 183 4.57 5.63 17.84
CA LEU A 183 5.87 6.25 17.70
C LEU A 183 6.60 6.41 19.04
N LYS A 184 6.16 5.70 20.09
CA LYS A 184 6.70 5.84 21.46
C LYS A 184 8.22 5.67 21.53
N ASN A 185 8.79 4.77 20.72
CA ASN A 185 10.24 4.53 20.70
C ASN A 185 11.04 5.73 20.16
N LEU A 186 10.39 6.70 19.52
CA LEU A 186 11.04 7.94 19.08
C LEU A 186 11.06 9.03 20.17
N GLN A 187 10.43 8.80 21.33
CA GLN A 187 10.51 9.74 22.46
C GLN A 187 11.98 9.95 22.86
N GLY A 188 12.38 11.21 22.99
CA GLY A 188 13.77 11.58 23.26
C GLY A 188 14.75 11.43 22.08
N ALA A 189 14.35 10.79 20.98
CA ALA A 189 15.16 10.66 19.76
C ALA A 189 14.83 11.72 18.70
N LEU A 190 13.83 12.57 18.95
CA LEU A 190 13.46 13.67 18.07
C LEU A 190 14.62 14.66 17.87
N GLN A 191 14.78 15.15 16.65
CA GLN A 191 15.84 16.11 16.34
C GLN A 191 15.52 17.47 16.97
N SER A 192 16.36 17.90 17.92
CA SER A 192 16.27 19.25 18.50
C SER A 192 16.83 20.30 17.54
N SER A 193 16.18 21.46 17.49
CA SER A 193 16.62 22.65 16.75
C SER A 193 16.18 23.89 17.50
N VAL A 194 16.72 25.06 17.14
CA VAL A 194 16.42 26.34 17.79
C VAL A 194 15.78 27.26 16.76
N GLY A 195 14.58 27.76 17.07
CA GLY A 195 13.86 28.69 16.21
C GLY A 195 14.50 30.09 16.20
N PRO A 196 14.08 30.99 15.29
CA PRO A 196 14.62 32.35 15.20
C PRO A 196 14.54 33.15 16.51
N ASN A 197 13.55 32.83 17.35
CA ASN A 197 13.32 33.49 18.65
C ASN A 197 14.13 32.87 19.80
N GLY A 198 15.03 31.92 19.53
CA GLY A 198 15.86 31.25 20.55
C GLY A 198 15.17 30.11 21.29
N ASN A 199 13.88 29.85 21.01
CA ASN A 199 13.14 28.75 21.62
C ASN A 199 13.51 27.41 20.96
N PRO A 200 13.80 26.35 21.75
CA PRO A 200 14.03 25.03 21.22
C PRO A 200 12.73 24.39 20.73
N TYR A 201 12.81 23.60 19.67
CA TYR A 201 11.74 22.75 19.17
C TYR A 201 12.29 21.39 18.73
N TRP A 202 11.41 20.39 18.65
CA TRP A 202 11.76 19.01 18.30
C TRP A 202 11.00 18.57 17.06
N THR A 203 11.72 17.96 16.12
CA THR A 203 11.17 17.56 14.82
C THR A 203 11.02 16.05 14.75
N LEU A 204 9.79 15.60 14.49
CA LEU A 204 9.48 14.26 14.02
C LEU A 204 9.45 14.28 12.49
N ARG A 205 10.29 13.46 11.85
CA ARG A 205 10.30 13.28 10.39
C ARG A 205 9.74 11.91 10.05
N TYR A 206 8.84 11.85 9.08
CA TYR A 206 8.22 10.61 8.62
C TYR A 206 7.82 10.74 7.16
N GLN A 207 7.57 9.61 6.53
CA GLN A 207 7.03 9.52 5.17
C GLN A 207 5.63 8.93 5.23
N VAL A 208 4.69 9.53 4.52
CA VAL A 208 3.38 8.92 4.28
C VAL A 208 3.50 8.12 3.00
N CYS A 209 3.15 6.84 3.09
CA CYS A 209 3.30 5.86 2.03
C CYS A 209 1.93 5.38 1.60
N ILE A 210 1.71 5.36 0.28
CA ILE A 210 0.50 4.83 -0.34
C ILE A 210 0.91 3.73 -1.31
N ARG A 211 0.38 2.53 -1.09
CA ARG A 211 0.62 1.33 -1.90
C ARG A 211 -0.67 0.80 -2.48
N PHE A 212 -0.63 0.42 -3.76
CA PHE A 212 -1.77 -0.19 -4.48
C PHE A 212 -1.61 -1.70 -4.63
N GLY A 213 -1.16 -2.37 -3.56
CA GLY A 213 -0.88 -3.81 -3.55
C GLY A 213 -2.11 -4.65 -3.22
N GLY A 214 -2.41 -5.69 -4.01
CA GLY A 214 -3.53 -6.60 -3.75
C GLY A 214 -4.88 -6.06 -4.22
N THR A 215 -5.99 -6.28 -3.51
CA THR A 215 -7.34 -5.78 -3.89
C THR A 215 -7.69 -4.42 -3.31
N GLU A 216 -6.87 -3.88 -2.39
CA GLU A 216 -7.21 -2.72 -1.58
C GLU A 216 -6.09 -1.66 -1.62
N LEU A 217 -6.45 -0.44 -1.21
CA LEU A 217 -5.49 0.65 -1.00
C LEU A 217 -4.87 0.49 0.39
N GLU A 218 -3.55 0.61 0.48
CA GLU A 218 -2.83 0.53 1.74
C GLU A 218 -2.13 1.87 2.01
N GLY A 219 -2.46 2.46 3.16
CA GLY A 219 -1.88 3.71 3.64
C GLY A 219 -1.13 3.47 4.94
N TYR A 220 0.13 3.91 5.01
CA TYR A 220 0.96 3.70 6.19
C TYR A 220 2.04 4.77 6.32
N MET A 221 2.71 4.80 7.47
CA MET A 221 3.82 5.72 7.73
C MET A 221 5.13 4.96 7.84
N GLU A 222 6.21 5.54 7.32
CA GLU A 222 7.59 5.07 7.49
C GLU A 222 8.39 6.13 8.24
N TRP A 223 9.25 5.72 9.18
CA TRP A 223 10.17 6.63 9.87
C TRP A 223 11.50 5.93 10.15
N GLU A 224 12.54 6.74 10.39
CA GLU A 224 13.85 6.25 10.79
C GLU A 224 13.97 6.21 12.31
N GLU A 225 14.30 5.04 12.84
CA GLU A 225 14.66 4.88 14.25
C GLU A 225 16.17 4.69 14.37
N LYS A 226 16.82 5.57 15.15
CA LYS A 226 18.22 5.39 15.52
C LYS A 226 18.29 4.50 16.76
N VAL A 227 18.58 3.22 16.56
CA VAL A 227 18.83 2.30 17.67
C VAL A 227 20.23 2.58 18.20
N ILE A 228 20.33 3.16 19.40
CA ILE A 228 21.59 3.19 20.13
C ILE A 228 21.80 1.78 20.69
N ILE A 229 22.63 0.98 20.01
CA ILE A 229 23.13 -0.27 20.59
C ILE A 229 24.17 0.15 21.65
N ASP A 230 23.91 -0.18 22.91
CA ASP A 230 24.91 -0.05 23.98
C ASP A 230 26.07 -1.02 23.70
N ASP A 231 27.08 -0.50 23.02
CA ASP A 231 28.20 -1.27 22.46
C ASP A 231 29.29 -1.55 23.51
N SER A 232 28.94 -2.27 24.58
CA SER A 232 29.94 -2.92 25.44
C SER A 232 30.52 -4.19 24.81
N MET A 233 30.03 -4.62 23.64
CA MET A 233 30.58 -5.75 22.88
C MET A 233 30.33 -5.62 21.36
N ARG A 234 31.28 -4.93 20.70
CA ARG A 234 31.71 -5.01 19.27
C ARG A 234 31.51 -3.74 18.43
N ARG A 235 32.66 -3.06 18.28
CA ARG A 235 33.04 -2.12 17.22
C ARG A 235 32.34 -2.33 15.87
N THR A 236 31.92 -1.19 15.33
CA THR A 236 31.60 -0.81 13.94
C THR A 236 30.20 -1.13 13.40
N GLY A 237 29.40 -0.05 13.27
CA GLY A 237 28.24 0.04 12.39
C GLY A 237 26.97 0.47 13.12
N GLY A 238 26.68 1.77 13.20
CA GLY A 238 25.35 2.23 13.61
C GLY A 238 24.32 1.75 12.60
N LEU A 239 23.43 0.85 13.01
CA LEU A 239 22.34 0.36 12.17
C LEU A 239 21.18 1.36 12.25
N THR A 240 20.92 2.12 11.18
CA THR A 240 19.65 2.82 11.01
C THR A 240 18.61 1.80 10.55
N ARG A 241 17.51 1.65 11.28
CA ARG A 241 16.41 0.79 10.86
C ARG A 241 15.25 1.68 10.42
N LEU A 242 14.81 1.52 9.18
CA LEU A 242 13.49 1.98 8.75
C LEU A 242 12.46 1.05 9.38
N ILE A 243 11.61 1.59 10.24
CA ILE A 243 10.47 0.86 10.80
C ILE A 243 9.21 1.48 10.21
N GLY A 244 8.44 0.66 9.50
CA GLY A 244 7.11 1.01 9.03
C GLY A 244 6.09 0.82 10.15
N GLY A 245 5.14 1.75 10.26
CA GLY A 245 4.03 1.66 11.20
C GLY A 245 2.97 0.63 10.80
N GLU A 246 1.90 0.59 11.59
CA GLU A 246 0.80 -0.34 11.36
C GLU A 246 0.15 -0.04 10.01
N MET A 247 0.19 -1.03 9.12
CA MET A 247 -0.36 -0.91 7.78
C MET A 247 -1.89 -0.96 7.85
N GLN A 248 -2.53 0.19 7.66
CA GLN A 248 -3.98 0.25 7.64
C GLN A 248 -4.46 -0.07 6.22
N ARG A 249 -5.28 -1.12 6.10
CA ARG A 249 -5.97 -1.47 4.87
C ARG A 249 -7.27 -0.67 4.82
N ALA A 250 -7.39 0.20 3.82
CA ALA A 250 -8.68 0.83 3.54
C ALA A 250 -9.48 -0.14 2.65
N GLY A 251 -10.42 -0.86 3.27
CA GLY A 251 -11.42 -1.63 2.54
C GLY A 251 -12.31 -0.67 1.74
N LEU A 252 -12.11 -0.62 0.43
CA LEU A 252 -13.03 0.06 -0.50
C LEU A 252 -14.30 -0.79 -0.63
N HIS A 253 -15.14 -0.81 0.39
CA HIS A 253 -16.51 -1.29 0.22
C HIS A 253 -17.22 -0.30 -0.72
N HIS A 254 -17.53 -0.77 -1.92
CA HIS A 254 -18.23 -0.09 -3.03
C HIS A 254 -17.45 0.78 -4.03
N ILE A 255 -16.23 0.43 -4.47
CA ILE A 255 -15.69 1.04 -5.71
C ILE A 255 -14.97 0.04 -6.64
N ALA A 256 -15.47 -1.18 -6.72
CA ALA A 256 -15.17 -2.13 -7.80
C ALA A 256 -16.48 -2.59 -8.43
N GLY A 257 -16.99 -1.77 -9.36
CA GLY A 257 -17.93 -2.18 -10.40
C GLY A 257 -17.15 -2.19 -11.70
N ASP A 258 -17.35 -3.30 -12.43
CA ASP A 258 -16.70 -3.78 -13.66
C ASP A 258 -16.24 -2.71 -14.67
#